data_AF-A0A9D1MB67-F1
#
_entry.id   AF-A0A9D1MB67-F1
#
_cell.length_a   1.000
_cell.length_b   1.000
_cell.length_c   1.000
_cell.angle_alpha   90.00
_cell.angle_beta   90.00
_cell.angle_gamma   90.00
#
_symmetry.space_group_name_H-M   'P 1'
#
loop_
_entity.id
_entity.type
_entity.pdbx_description
1 polymer ?
#
loop_
_entity_poly.entity_id
_entity_poly.type
_entity_poly.pdbx_seq_one_letter_code
_entity_poly.pdbx_strand_id
1 'polypeptide(L)'
;MKKMISAAAAAAVMAGMLPGMNACMAAEPEVYDMTGKEPVLTVDAEDGDYKINVVTGGETETNANVYINGGERVRAYTLDAGEEQDNEQYAVPKDGKITVEVKGDSPNLKEIKIEKLPEREEREHPAIYIAGDSTAQTYNYDTAYPQTGWGQVIGDYFTDDITVENRSMGGRSSKSFDNDGRLDKILAEICPGDYLLIQFGINDGAADKPERYISVEDYKTLITDKYIGEAKKRGAVPILLTATAASWWDEENNCFMESRQDYAVPTKEIAEETGVNLIDVNKIAEEDYNNNLTQDEVFSMYFICEPLESAAYPEGTDDHTHLKEKGARQQAEYIVNELAKIDGLSRYIVTNKAENFTDIDGHWAEEYIMDYAPAMNLCGVSETSFAPDEHISRADFLKMAMEYAGVNGHAFREGECLDASSDDWYRFYLQGALDKGIIPEKMIENCTGTETVTKTVKEATDDAGAVTAEITAYSGEDLMFDADKDITREEAAMLLYGALNAADKLQLTDADVNYTDRDEISGSALEAVITLTAGGAFEGYGDGTFRPTERLTRAEAVKLVSAMDE
;
A
#
# COMPACT_ATOMS: atom_id res chain seq x y z
N MET A 1 -12.05 -5.77 -4.58
CA MET A 1 -11.38 -4.47 -4.42
C MET A 1 -12.42 -3.35 -4.44
N LYS A 2 -12.75 -2.75 -3.29
CA LYS A 2 -13.43 -1.45 -3.26
C LYS A 2 -12.46 -0.42 -3.86
N LYS A 3 -12.94 0.40 -4.81
CA LYS A 3 -12.11 1.41 -5.46
C LYS A 3 -11.71 2.46 -4.42
N MET A 4 -10.51 2.36 -3.88
CA MET A 4 -9.82 3.53 -3.36
C MET A 4 -9.71 4.53 -4.50
N ILE A 5 -10.35 5.68 -4.29
CA ILE A 5 -10.39 6.75 -5.27
C ILE A 5 -8.97 7.34 -5.32
N SER A 6 -8.21 7.01 -6.37
CA SER A 6 -7.00 7.76 -6.67
C SER A 6 -7.38 9.23 -6.84
N ALA A 7 -6.51 10.15 -6.45
CA ALA A 7 -6.75 11.60 -6.46
C ALA A 7 -7.25 12.15 -7.82
N ALA A 8 -7.13 11.39 -8.91
CA ALA A 8 -7.68 11.74 -10.23
C ALA A 8 -9.19 11.49 -10.38
N ALA A 9 -9.79 10.56 -9.62
CA ALA A 9 -11.22 10.22 -9.70
C ALA A 9 -12.10 10.99 -8.70
N ALA A 10 -11.52 11.57 -7.64
CA ALA A 10 -12.24 12.41 -6.68
C ALA A 10 -12.81 13.70 -7.32
N ALA A 11 -12.19 14.16 -8.41
CA ALA A 11 -12.62 15.36 -9.13
C ALA A 11 -13.97 15.20 -9.88
N ALA A 12 -14.45 13.98 -10.12
CA ALA A 12 -15.65 13.74 -10.94
C ALA A 12 -16.93 13.41 -10.15
N VAL A 13 -16.83 13.08 -8.85
CA VAL A 13 -17.98 12.69 -8.02
C VAL A 13 -18.55 13.87 -7.21
N MET A 14 -17.80 14.98 -7.08
CA MET A 14 -18.23 16.19 -6.34
C MET A 14 -19.19 17.14 -7.10
N ALA A 15 -19.71 16.75 -8.27
CA ALA A 15 -20.58 17.62 -9.07
C ALA A 15 -22.10 17.36 -8.90
N GLY A 16 -22.51 16.43 -8.04
CA GLY A 16 -23.92 16.06 -7.92
C GLY A 16 -24.35 15.79 -6.48
N MET A 17 -25.23 16.66 -5.98
CA MET A 17 -26.01 16.56 -4.73
C MET A 17 -25.37 17.16 -3.46
N LEU A 18 -25.56 18.47 -3.31
CA LEU A 18 -25.64 19.12 -1.99
C LEU A 18 -26.95 19.91 -1.92
N PRO A 19 -27.99 19.43 -1.21
CA PRO A 19 -29.09 20.28 -0.82
C PRO A 19 -28.78 20.89 0.55
N GLY A 20 -28.43 22.19 0.55
CA GLY A 20 -28.47 23.01 1.77
C GLY A 20 -27.15 23.57 2.29
N MET A 21 -26.24 24.05 1.43
CA MET A 21 -25.21 24.99 1.90
C MET A 21 -25.81 26.40 1.97
N ASN A 22 -25.87 26.97 3.17
CA ASN A 22 -25.89 28.43 3.29
C ASN A 22 -24.62 28.93 2.59
N ALA A 23 -24.77 29.74 1.54
CA ALA A 23 -23.64 30.35 0.87
C ALA A 23 -22.98 31.36 1.82
N CYS A 24 -22.00 30.90 2.60
CA CYS A 24 -20.99 31.78 3.16
C CYS A 24 -20.28 32.42 1.95
N MET A 25 -20.45 33.72 1.73
CA MET A 25 -19.77 34.43 0.65
C MET A 25 -18.26 34.30 0.89
N ALA A 26 -17.55 33.60 0.01
CA ALA A 26 -16.09 33.64 -0.03
C ALA A 26 -15.63 35.11 -0.12
N ALA A 27 -14.58 35.45 0.63
CA ALA A 27 -14.00 36.79 0.57
C ALA A 27 -13.54 37.06 -0.86
N GLU A 28 -13.75 38.28 -1.36
CA GLU A 28 -13.17 38.65 -2.66
C GLU A 28 -11.63 38.56 -2.57
N PRO A 29 -10.96 37.93 -3.56
CA PRO A 29 -9.52 37.79 -3.53
C PRO A 29 -8.86 39.17 -3.59
N GLU A 30 -7.87 39.39 -2.72
CA GLU A 30 -7.01 40.55 -2.82
C GLU A 30 -6.03 40.34 -3.97
N VAL A 31 -6.00 41.29 -4.92
CA VAL A 31 -5.19 41.20 -6.14
C VAL A 31 -4.04 42.20 -6.08
N TYR A 32 -2.84 41.71 -6.31
CA TYR A 32 -1.60 42.46 -6.29
C TYR A 32 -0.94 42.40 -7.68
N ASP A 33 -0.96 43.52 -8.41
CA ASP A 33 -0.16 43.68 -9.63
C ASP A 33 1.32 43.79 -9.25
N MET A 34 2.14 42.87 -9.73
CA MET A 34 3.56 42.74 -9.43
C MET A 34 4.45 43.12 -10.62
N THR A 35 3.87 43.55 -11.74
CA THR A 35 4.60 43.92 -12.95
C THR A 35 5.65 44.99 -12.67
N GLY A 36 6.92 44.68 -12.94
CA GLY A 36 8.05 45.58 -12.75
C GLY A 36 8.41 45.86 -11.28
N LYS A 37 7.89 45.08 -10.33
CA LYS A 37 8.26 45.14 -8.90
C LYS A 37 9.29 44.06 -8.57
N GLU A 38 9.89 44.18 -7.39
CA GLU A 38 10.65 43.07 -6.80
C GLU A 38 9.72 41.84 -6.69
N PRO A 39 10.20 40.62 -7.01
CA PRO A 39 9.39 39.42 -7.07
C PRO A 39 9.10 38.84 -5.67
N VAL A 40 8.73 39.70 -4.73
CA VAL A 40 8.39 39.37 -3.35
C VAL A 40 7.21 40.21 -2.86
N LEU A 41 6.28 39.56 -2.17
CA LEU A 41 5.16 40.18 -1.49
C LEU A 41 5.07 39.64 -0.07
N THR A 42 4.85 40.52 0.90
CA THR A 42 4.54 40.14 2.28
C THR A 42 3.34 40.93 2.74
N VAL A 43 2.30 40.23 3.19
CA VAL A 43 1.07 40.84 3.69
C VAL A 43 0.77 40.34 5.10
N ASP A 44 0.16 41.19 5.92
CA ASP A 44 -0.43 40.77 7.19
C ASP A 44 -1.67 39.92 6.87
N ALA A 45 -1.82 38.78 7.54
CA ALA A 45 -2.91 37.85 7.33
C ALA A 45 -3.40 37.30 8.67
N GLU A 46 -4.71 37.34 8.87
CA GLU A 46 -5.37 36.73 10.03
C GLU A 46 -5.27 35.21 9.98
N ASP A 47 -5.42 34.55 11.14
CA ASP A 47 -5.52 33.09 11.19
C ASP A 47 -6.64 32.58 10.27
N GLY A 48 -6.35 31.49 9.57
CA GLY A 48 -7.24 30.88 8.58
C GLY A 48 -6.48 30.24 7.43
N ASP A 49 -7.25 29.76 6.45
CA ASP A 49 -6.74 29.09 5.26
C ASP A 49 -6.81 30.02 4.06
N TYR A 50 -5.78 29.98 3.23
CA TYR A 50 -5.69 30.85 2.09
C TYR A 50 -5.39 30.07 0.82
N LYS A 51 -6.08 30.43 -0.25
CA LYS A 51 -5.75 30.05 -1.62
C LYS A 51 -4.96 31.21 -2.23
N ILE A 52 -3.78 30.90 -2.73
CA ILE A 52 -2.84 31.86 -3.30
C ILE A 52 -2.60 31.47 -4.75
N ASN A 53 -2.87 32.38 -5.68
CA ASN A 53 -2.56 32.20 -7.09
C ASN A 53 -1.41 33.14 -7.47
N VAL A 54 -0.30 32.56 -7.93
CA VAL A 54 0.91 33.28 -8.33
C VAL A 54 1.06 33.17 -9.85
N VAL A 55 0.95 34.29 -10.54
CA VAL A 55 1.05 34.37 -12.01
C VAL A 55 2.46 34.82 -12.38
N THR A 56 3.21 33.95 -13.01
CA THR A 56 4.55 34.23 -13.55
C THR A 56 4.50 34.33 -15.07
N GLY A 57 5.43 35.07 -15.65
CA GLY A 57 5.47 35.33 -17.10
C GLY A 57 5.74 36.80 -17.42
N GLY A 58 6.07 37.09 -18.69
CA GLY A 58 6.37 38.45 -19.12
C GLY A 58 6.90 38.54 -20.55
N GLU A 59 7.35 39.75 -20.95
CA GLU A 59 7.88 40.01 -22.29
C GLU A 59 9.23 39.33 -22.58
N THR A 60 9.87 38.79 -21.54
CA THR A 60 11.14 38.05 -21.60
C THR A 60 10.95 36.64 -21.08
N GLU A 61 11.90 35.76 -21.39
CA GLU A 61 11.97 34.42 -20.79
C GLU A 61 11.86 34.51 -19.26
N THR A 62 11.09 33.60 -18.68
CA THR A 62 10.89 33.52 -17.23
C THR A 62 11.56 32.27 -16.72
N ASN A 63 12.48 32.41 -15.76
CA ASN A 63 13.05 31.30 -15.01
C ASN A 63 12.71 31.51 -13.54
N ALA A 64 11.89 30.63 -12.98
CA ALA A 64 11.21 30.87 -11.71
C ALA A 64 11.01 29.61 -10.86
N ASN A 65 11.11 29.79 -9.55
CA ASN A 65 10.64 28.94 -8.46
C ASN A 65 9.72 29.78 -7.60
N VAL A 66 8.64 29.20 -7.06
CA VAL A 66 7.70 29.92 -6.19
C VAL A 66 7.83 29.42 -4.77
N TYR A 67 8.05 30.35 -3.84
CA TYR A 67 8.11 30.09 -2.40
C TYR A 67 6.96 30.79 -1.70
N ILE A 68 6.35 30.09 -0.74
CA ILE A 68 5.33 30.69 0.14
C ILE A 68 5.69 30.35 1.59
N ASN A 69 5.82 31.37 2.42
CA ASN A 69 6.25 31.29 3.82
C ASN A 69 7.62 30.59 3.99
N GLY A 70 8.48 30.72 2.99
CA GLY A 70 9.82 30.12 2.93
C GLY A 70 9.89 28.70 2.38
N GLY A 71 8.75 28.01 2.20
CA GLY A 71 8.69 26.68 1.58
C GLY A 71 8.63 26.76 0.06
N GLU A 72 9.41 25.94 -0.64
CA GLU A 72 9.40 25.84 -2.11
C GLU A 72 8.14 25.12 -2.58
N ARG A 73 7.14 25.87 -3.07
CA ARG A 73 5.84 25.35 -3.49
C ARG A 73 5.84 24.87 -4.94
N VAL A 74 6.61 25.57 -5.78
CA VAL A 74 6.78 25.24 -7.20
C VAL A 74 8.27 25.22 -7.48
N ARG A 75 8.77 24.05 -7.87
CA ARG A 75 10.17 23.84 -8.28
C ARG A 75 10.48 24.62 -9.55
N ALA A 76 11.76 24.87 -9.79
CA ALA A 76 12.24 25.61 -10.96
C ALA A 76 11.59 25.18 -12.28
N TYR A 77 11.13 26.16 -13.05
CA TYR A 77 10.66 26.00 -14.42
C TYR A 77 11.08 27.20 -15.29
N THR A 78 10.98 27.00 -16.60
CA THR A 78 11.23 28.05 -17.60
C THR A 78 9.99 28.22 -18.48
N LEU A 79 9.64 29.47 -18.77
CA LEU A 79 8.60 29.85 -19.74
C LEU A 79 9.23 30.69 -20.85
N ASP A 80 8.80 30.46 -22.08
CA ASP A 80 9.23 31.30 -23.21
C ASP A 80 8.66 32.73 -23.06
N ALA A 81 9.31 33.69 -23.72
CA ALA A 81 8.85 35.08 -23.72
C ALA A 81 7.40 35.19 -24.23
N GLY A 82 6.53 35.81 -23.43
CA GLY A 82 5.10 35.96 -23.70
C GLY A 82 4.22 34.83 -23.17
N GLU A 83 4.79 33.75 -22.62
CA GLU A 83 4.05 32.72 -21.91
C GLU A 83 3.79 33.12 -20.45
N GLU A 84 2.69 32.60 -19.88
CA GLU A 84 2.29 32.82 -18.49
C GLU A 84 1.93 31.48 -17.84
N GLN A 85 2.20 31.35 -16.55
CA GLN A 85 1.81 30.21 -15.74
C GLN A 85 1.11 30.65 -14.46
N ASP A 86 -0.11 30.16 -14.29
CA ASP A 86 -0.87 30.27 -13.05
C ASP A 86 -0.46 29.16 -12.08
N ASN A 87 -0.01 29.54 -10.89
CA ASN A 87 0.36 28.61 -9.84
C ASN A 87 -0.57 28.76 -8.64
N GLU A 88 -1.59 27.92 -8.55
CA GLU A 88 -2.46 27.83 -7.36
C GLU A 88 -1.78 27.03 -6.24
N GLN A 89 -1.74 27.62 -5.06
CA GLN A 89 -1.16 27.05 -3.85
C GLN A 89 -2.05 27.34 -2.64
N TYR A 90 -1.86 26.58 -1.58
CA TYR A 90 -2.54 26.79 -0.30
C TYR A 90 -1.52 27.19 0.75
N ALA A 91 -1.94 28.02 1.69
CA ALA A 91 -1.10 28.41 2.80
C ALA A 91 -1.90 28.73 4.06
N VAL A 92 -1.27 28.49 5.19
CA VAL A 92 -1.63 29.07 6.48
C VAL A 92 -0.62 30.18 6.80
N PRO A 93 -1.05 31.34 7.33
CA PRO A 93 -0.13 32.41 7.71
C PRO A 93 0.93 31.94 8.70
N LYS A 94 2.16 32.42 8.50
CA LYS A 94 3.29 32.21 9.41
C LYS A 94 3.57 33.51 10.14
N ASP A 95 3.50 33.48 11.48
CA ASP A 95 3.67 34.66 12.33
C ASP A 95 2.74 35.83 11.95
N GLY A 96 1.49 35.52 11.60
CA GLY A 96 0.47 36.49 11.18
C GLY A 96 0.70 37.10 9.80
N LYS A 97 1.50 36.46 8.95
CA LYS A 97 1.86 36.95 7.61
C LYS A 97 1.80 35.87 6.55
N ILE A 98 1.56 36.30 5.33
CA ILE A 98 1.80 35.50 4.12
C ILE A 98 2.91 36.19 3.34
N THR A 99 3.99 35.45 3.08
CA THR A 99 5.09 35.89 2.22
C THR A 99 5.13 35.02 0.98
N VAL A 100 5.09 35.64 -0.20
CA VAL A 100 5.27 35.01 -1.49
C VAL A 100 6.56 35.54 -2.10
N GLU A 101 7.46 34.66 -2.51
CA GLU A 101 8.72 35.01 -3.19
C GLU A 101 8.83 34.20 -4.48
N VAL A 102 9.15 34.86 -5.58
CA VAL A 102 9.56 34.21 -6.83
C VAL A 102 11.05 34.43 -7.03
N LYS A 103 11.80 33.33 -7.16
CA LYS A 103 13.27 33.33 -7.30
C LYS A 103 13.65 32.62 -8.60
N GLY A 104 14.84 32.89 -9.11
CA GLY A 104 15.37 32.28 -10.33
C GLY A 104 16.25 33.26 -11.09
N ASP A 105 16.73 32.86 -12.26
CA ASP A 105 17.61 33.71 -13.08
C ASP A 105 16.82 34.88 -13.73
N SER A 106 15.52 34.71 -13.94
CA SER A 106 14.62 35.71 -14.53
C SER A 106 13.20 35.56 -13.96
N PRO A 107 12.97 35.91 -12.68
CA PRO A 107 11.73 35.64 -11.95
C PRO A 107 10.64 36.66 -12.28
N ASN A 108 10.14 36.66 -13.52
CA ASN A 108 9.07 37.57 -13.93
C ASN A 108 7.77 37.21 -13.21
N LEU A 109 7.40 38.03 -12.23
CA LEU A 109 6.18 37.91 -11.44
C LEU A 109 5.19 38.99 -11.90
N LYS A 110 4.02 38.58 -12.36
CA LYS A 110 2.99 39.46 -12.92
C LYS A 110 1.93 39.81 -11.89
N GLU A 111 1.43 38.81 -11.18
CA GLU A 111 0.28 38.99 -10.30
C GLU A 111 0.31 37.99 -9.13
N ILE A 112 -0.17 38.42 -7.97
CA ILE A 112 -0.50 37.54 -6.86
C ILE A 112 -1.96 37.78 -6.46
N LYS A 113 -2.74 36.71 -6.30
CA LYS A 113 -4.07 36.75 -5.69
C LYS A 113 -4.06 36.00 -4.38
N ILE A 114 -4.62 36.59 -3.33
CA ILE A 114 -4.74 35.98 -2.00
C ILE A 114 -6.22 35.97 -1.61
N GLU A 115 -6.77 34.78 -1.41
CA GLU A 115 -8.18 34.56 -1.06
C GLU A 115 -8.25 33.82 0.28
N LYS A 116 -8.89 34.42 1.28
CA LYS A 116 -9.22 33.71 2.53
C LYS A 116 -10.37 32.74 2.26
N LEU A 117 -10.14 31.46 2.52
CA LEU A 117 -11.15 30.42 2.38
C LEU A 117 -12.16 30.49 3.54
N PRO A 118 -13.42 30.11 3.31
CA PRO A 118 -14.42 30.09 4.38
C PRO A 118 -14.08 29.06 5.45
N GLU A 119 -14.53 29.33 6.68
CA GLU A 119 -14.53 28.32 7.74
C GLU A 119 -15.39 27.13 7.33
N ARG A 120 -14.98 25.93 7.76
CA ARG A 120 -15.62 24.67 7.42
C ARG A 120 -16.40 24.14 8.62
N GLU A 121 -17.57 23.58 8.33
CA GLU A 121 -18.39 22.92 9.33
C GLU A 121 -18.05 21.42 9.41
N GLU A 122 -18.38 20.80 10.54
CA GLU A 122 -18.30 19.34 10.70
C GLU A 122 -19.14 18.65 9.62
N ARG A 123 -18.60 17.58 9.03
CA ARG A 123 -19.27 16.80 7.99
C ARG A 123 -19.96 15.57 8.58
N GLU A 124 -21.00 15.09 7.90
CA GLU A 124 -21.77 13.90 8.32
C GLU A 124 -20.89 12.65 8.42
N HIS A 125 -19.99 12.45 7.45
CA HIS A 125 -19.01 11.36 7.43
C HIS A 125 -17.61 11.94 7.55
N PRO A 126 -16.88 11.75 8.67
CA PRO A 126 -15.54 12.29 8.84
C PRO A 126 -14.55 11.67 7.83
N ALA A 127 -13.34 12.24 7.74
CA ALA A 127 -12.23 11.54 7.10
C ALA A 127 -10.98 11.47 7.97
N ILE A 128 -10.14 10.51 7.58
CA ILE A 128 -8.78 10.33 8.03
C ILE A 128 -7.86 10.83 6.92
N TYR A 129 -7.10 11.89 7.17
CA TYR A 129 -6.01 12.32 6.30
C TYR A 129 -4.69 11.69 6.76
N ILE A 130 -3.94 11.13 5.82
CA ILE A 130 -2.62 10.55 6.10
C ILE A 130 -1.53 11.47 5.55
N ALA A 131 -0.74 12.06 6.44
CA ALA A 131 0.49 12.76 6.12
C ALA A 131 1.68 11.85 6.45
N GLY A 132 2.42 11.43 5.41
CA GLY A 132 3.57 10.56 5.60
C GLY A 132 4.44 10.37 4.37
N ASP A 133 5.28 9.35 4.41
CA ASP A 133 6.34 9.08 3.44
C ASP A 133 6.04 7.89 2.51
N SER A 134 7.08 7.23 1.96
CA SER A 134 6.95 6.11 1.04
C SER A 134 6.32 4.88 1.69
N THR A 135 6.48 4.67 2.99
CA THR A 135 5.90 3.50 3.67
C THR A 135 4.39 3.60 3.83
N ALA A 136 3.83 4.81 3.75
CA ALA A 136 2.39 5.06 3.75
C ALA A 136 1.80 5.26 2.34
N GLN A 137 2.62 5.54 1.33
CA GLN A 137 2.19 5.97 -0.01
C GLN A 137 1.27 4.97 -0.72
N THR A 138 0.32 5.49 -1.49
CA THR A 138 -0.36 4.74 -2.55
C THR A 138 0.50 4.64 -3.81
N TYR A 139 0.88 3.42 -4.18
CA TYR A 139 1.65 3.10 -5.38
C TYR A 139 0.74 2.68 -6.53
N ASN A 140 1.18 2.98 -7.76
CA ASN A 140 0.54 2.41 -8.93
C ASN A 140 1.01 0.96 -9.08
N TYR A 141 0.09 0.04 -8.82
CA TYR A 141 0.33 -1.40 -8.86
C TYR A 141 0.93 -1.86 -10.19
N ASP A 142 0.55 -1.28 -11.33
CA ASP A 142 1.10 -1.67 -12.65
C ASP A 142 2.59 -1.34 -12.81
N THR A 143 3.04 -0.26 -12.19
CA THR A 143 4.41 0.25 -12.39
C THR A 143 5.33 -0.02 -11.21
N ALA A 144 4.78 -0.30 -10.03
CA ALA A 144 5.53 -0.39 -8.79
C ALA A 144 5.36 -1.74 -8.06
N TYR A 145 4.57 -2.68 -8.60
CA TYR A 145 4.45 -4.01 -8.01
C TYR A 145 5.83 -4.63 -7.71
N PRO A 146 6.00 -5.30 -6.55
CA PRO A 146 5.04 -5.49 -5.46
C PRO A 146 4.97 -4.37 -4.38
N GLN A 147 5.64 -3.23 -4.58
CA GLN A 147 5.73 -2.18 -3.57
C GLN A 147 4.35 -1.60 -3.21
N THR A 148 4.04 -1.58 -1.90
CA THR A 148 2.75 -1.14 -1.37
C THR A 148 2.97 -0.39 -0.05
N GLY A 149 2.28 0.73 0.17
CA GLY A 149 2.32 1.44 1.46
C GLY A 149 1.17 1.03 2.39
N TRP A 150 1.34 1.10 3.71
CA TRP A 150 0.28 0.76 4.67
C TRP A 150 -0.97 1.65 4.48
N GLY A 151 -0.78 2.93 4.15
CA GLY A 151 -1.87 3.86 3.85
C GLY A 151 -2.61 3.54 2.54
N GLN A 152 -2.05 2.68 1.67
CA GLN A 152 -2.71 2.17 0.47
C GLN A 152 -3.75 1.09 0.79
N VAL A 153 -3.61 0.38 1.90
CA VAL A 153 -4.47 -0.76 2.24
C VAL A 153 -5.32 -0.51 3.49
N ILE A 154 -4.97 0.48 4.31
CA ILE A 154 -5.66 0.74 5.59
C ILE A 154 -7.16 1.05 5.43
N GLY A 155 -7.58 1.60 4.28
CA GLY A 155 -8.99 1.85 3.99
C GLY A 155 -9.86 0.59 4.00
N ASP A 156 -9.26 -0.59 3.79
CA ASP A 156 -9.96 -1.87 3.87
C ASP A 156 -10.48 -2.20 5.27
N TYR A 157 -9.99 -1.53 6.31
CA TYR A 157 -10.36 -1.79 7.71
C TYR A 157 -11.43 -0.82 8.23
N PHE A 158 -11.98 0.03 7.36
CA PHE A 158 -13.00 1.01 7.74
C PHE A 158 -14.35 0.75 7.06
N THR A 159 -15.43 1.14 7.73
CA THR A 159 -16.78 1.21 7.17
C THR A 159 -16.90 2.34 6.15
N ASP A 160 -17.90 2.30 5.28
CA ASP A 160 -18.15 3.38 4.30
C ASP A 160 -18.61 4.71 4.95
N ASP A 161 -18.88 4.73 6.26
CA ASP A 161 -19.26 5.93 7.02
C ASP A 161 -18.07 6.86 7.38
N ILE A 162 -16.84 6.51 6.97
CA ILE A 162 -15.63 7.35 7.09
C ILE A 162 -14.81 7.26 5.80
N THR A 163 -14.19 8.36 5.38
CA THR A 163 -13.30 8.37 4.22
C THR A 163 -11.83 8.30 4.64
N VAL A 164 -10.99 7.58 3.88
CA VAL A 164 -9.53 7.59 4.07
C VAL A 164 -8.86 8.33 2.91
N GLU A 165 -8.24 9.45 3.22
CA GLU A 165 -7.53 10.36 2.29
C GLU A 165 -6.02 10.20 2.45
N ASN A 166 -5.44 9.28 1.69
CA ASN A 166 -4.00 9.05 1.73
C ASN A 166 -3.23 10.15 0.95
N ARG A 167 -2.62 11.10 1.67
CA ARG A 167 -1.87 12.23 1.10
C ARG A 167 -0.36 12.08 1.25
N SER A 168 0.10 10.91 1.70
CA SER A 168 1.52 10.59 1.84
C SER A 168 2.24 10.56 0.48
N MET A 169 3.56 10.74 0.52
CA MET A 169 4.37 10.79 -0.69
C MET A 169 5.80 10.35 -0.42
N GLY A 170 6.29 9.45 -1.27
CA GLY A 170 7.60 8.86 -1.22
C GLY A 170 8.72 9.90 -1.25
N GLY A 171 9.74 9.61 -0.45
CA GLY A 171 10.93 10.44 -0.28
C GLY A 171 10.69 11.77 0.44
N ARG A 172 9.52 12.00 1.04
CA ARG A 172 9.28 13.18 1.88
C ARG A 172 9.64 12.90 3.34
N SER A 173 10.20 13.93 3.96
CA SER A 173 10.33 14.14 5.40
C SER A 173 9.25 15.10 5.87
N SER A 174 9.08 15.29 7.18
CA SER A 174 8.15 16.29 7.75
C SER A 174 8.38 17.69 7.16
N LYS A 175 9.65 18.08 6.99
CA LYS A 175 10.09 19.35 6.40
C LYS A 175 9.74 19.48 4.92
N SER A 176 10.11 18.49 4.12
CA SER A 176 9.87 18.56 2.67
C SER A 176 8.41 18.40 2.32
N PHE A 177 7.65 17.63 3.10
CA PHE A 177 6.19 17.53 2.96
C PHE A 177 5.51 18.88 3.22
N ASP A 178 5.95 19.58 4.26
CA ASP A 178 5.47 20.94 4.56
C ASP A 178 5.88 21.93 3.47
N ASN A 179 7.17 21.96 3.11
CA ASN A 179 7.69 22.88 2.09
C ASN A 179 6.98 22.72 0.75
N ASP A 180 6.72 21.48 0.31
CA ASP A 180 6.00 21.16 -0.94
C ASP A 180 4.51 21.60 -0.89
N GLY A 181 3.98 22.09 0.23
CA GLY A 181 2.58 22.54 0.38
C GLY A 181 1.57 21.43 0.56
N ARG A 182 2.02 20.22 0.86
CA ARG A 182 1.13 19.07 1.03
C ARG A 182 0.33 19.15 2.32
N LEU A 183 0.96 19.60 3.41
CA LEU A 183 0.26 19.83 4.66
C LEU A 183 -0.78 20.95 4.51
N ASP A 184 -0.43 22.07 3.87
CA ASP A 184 -1.36 23.18 3.68
C ASP A 184 -2.58 22.78 2.81
N LYS A 185 -2.41 21.86 1.85
CA LYS A 185 -3.54 21.27 1.10
C LYS A 185 -4.46 20.44 2.00
N ILE A 186 -3.90 19.62 2.88
CA ILE A 186 -4.71 18.89 3.88
C ILE A 186 -5.45 19.89 4.77
N LEU A 187 -4.74 20.89 5.31
CA LEU A 187 -5.29 21.90 6.20
C LEU A 187 -6.37 22.74 5.52
N ALA A 188 -6.32 22.95 4.20
CA ALA A 188 -7.34 23.65 3.43
C ALA A 188 -8.61 22.81 3.16
N GLU A 189 -8.55 21.49 3.36
CA GLU A 189 -9.68 20.56 3.16
C GLU A 189 -10.26 20.01 4.48
N ILE A 190 -9.44 19.84 5.52
CA ILE A 190 -9.81 19.21 6.78
C ILE A 190 -10.92 19.97 7.54
N CYS A 191 -11.93 19.24 8.02
CA CYS A 191 -13.06 19.77 8.76
C CYS A 191 -12.95 19.48 10.26
N PRO A 192 -13.71 20.19 11.11
CA PRO A 192 -13.91 19.78 12.49
C PRO A 192 -14.39 18.32 12.58
N GLY A 193 -13.82 17.55 13.49
CA GLY A 193 -14.14 16.12 13.67
C GLY A 193 -13.36 15.14 12.78
N ASP A 194 -12.59 15.64 11.81
CA ASP A 194 -11.67 14.80 11.02
C ASP A 194 -10.42 14.40 11.80
N TYR A 195 -9.69 13.42 11.27
CA TYR A 195 -8.46 12.89 11.86
C TYR A 195 -7.27 13.17 10.95
N LEU A 196 -6.13 13.50 11.55
CA LEU A 196 -4.86 13.66 10.83
C LEU A 196 -3.83 12.68 11.39
N LEU A 197 -3.56 11.60 10.66
CA LEU A 197 -2.48 10.66 10.94
C LEU A 197 -1.16 11.25 10.43
N ILE A 198 -0.18 11.40 11.32
CA ILE A 198 1.11 12.03 11.03
C ILE A 198 2.20 11.00 11.27
N GLN A 199 2.84 10.52 10.20
CA GLN A 199 3.91 9.52 10.25
C GLN A 199 5.14 10.05 9.48
N PHE A 200 6.20 10.41 10.20
CA PHE A 200 7.48 10.83 9.62
C PHE A 200 8.66 10.30 10.45
N GLY A 201 9.88 10.57 10.01
CA GLY A 201 11.11 10.13 10.66
C GLY A 201 12.07 9.38 9.74
N ILE A 202 11.56 8.68 8.71
CA ILE A 202 12.39 7.88 7.78
C ILE A 202 13.36 8.77 6.99
N ASN A 203 12.85 9.85 6.41
CA ASN A 203 13.61 10.75 5.55
C ASN A 203 14.16 11.97 6.30
N ASP A 204 13.70 12.21 7.53
CA ASP A 204 14.06 13.38 8.34
C ASP A 204 15.54 13.33 8.80
N GLY A 205 16.08 12.13 9.01
CA GLY A 205 17.48 11.90 9.37
C GLY A 205 18.48 11.90 8.20
N ALA A 206 18.03 12.05 6.95
CA ALA A 206 18.88 11.96 5.76
C ALA A 206 19.77 13.20 5.58
N ALA A 207 20.84 13.33 6.38
CA ALA A 207 21.72 14.50 6.41
C ALA A 207 22.42 14.81 5.08
N ASP A 208 22.57 13.82 4.19
CA ASP A 208 23.09 13.95 2.83
C ASP A 208 22.08 14.58 1.85
N LYS A 209 20.82 14.76 2.27
CA LYS A 209 19.71 15.35 1.50
C LYS A 209 19.14 16.56 2.24
N PRO A 210 19.78 17.76 2.14
CA PRO A 210 19.42 18.95 2.92
C PRO A 210 17.96 19.42 2.77
N GLU A 211 17.34 19.13 1.62
CA GLU A 211 15.94 19.41 1.35
C GLU A 211 14.98 18.58 2.20
N ARG A 212 15.42 17.38 2.63
CA ARG A 212 14.68 16.48 3.52
C ARG A 212 15.10 16.63 4.97
N TYR A 213 16.40 16.73 5.22
CA TYR A 213 16.96 16.79 6.55
C TYR A 213 16.38 17.93 7.38
N ILE A 214 16.04 17.61 8.62
CA ILE A 214 15.60 18.54 9.66
C ILE A 214 16.35 18.20 10.95
N SER A 215 16.61 19.16 11.83
CA SER A 215 17.16 18.84 13.15
C SER A 215 16.06 18.29 14.06
N VAL A 216 16.39 17.53 15.10
CA VAL A 216 15.38 17.03 16.07
C VAL A 216 14.61 18.19 16.73
N GLU A 217 15.28 19.32 17.02
CA GLU A 217 14.65 20.51 17.60
C GLU A 217 13.66 21.16 16.63
N ASP A 218 14.05 21.33 15.37
CA ASP A 218 13.18 21.87 14.32
C ASP A 218 12.03 20.90 14.00
N TYR A 219 12.27 19.59 14.04
CA TYR A 219 11.25 18.55 13.85
C TYR A 219 10.17 18.67 14.93
N LYS A 220 10.56 18.72 16.21
CA LYS A 220 9.62 18.90 17.32
C LYS A 220 8.79 20.16 17.16
N THR A 221 9.44 21.27 16.82
CA THR A 221 8.77 22.56 16.59
C THR A 221 7.79 22.47 15.43
N LEU A 222 8.21 21.94 14.29
CA LEU A 222 7.36 21.81 13.10
C LEU A 222 6.14 20.92 13.33
N ILE A 223 6.34 19.73 13.94
CA ILE A 223 5.25 18.80 14.23
C ILE A 223 4.28 19.42 15.24
N THR A 224 4.78 20.06 16.30
CA THR A 224 3.94 20.64 17.36
C THR A 224 3.16 21.85 16.87
N ASP A 225 3.86 22.84 16.32
CA ASP A 225 3.25 24.13 16.00
C ASP A 225 2.39 24.04 14.75
N LYS A 226 2.86 23.30 13.73
CA LYS A 226 2.18 23.23 12.44
C LYS A 226 1.28 22.02 12.32
N TYR A 227 1.82 20.80 12.34
CA TYR A 227 1.01 19.60 12.08
C TYR A 227 -0.09 19.42 13.13
N ILE A 228 0.25 19.50 14.42
CA ILE A 228 -0.70 19.37 15.53
C ILE A 228 -1.48 20.67 15.73
N GLY A 229 -0.76 21.80 15.84
CA GLY A 229 -1.37 23.10 16.17
C GLY A 229 -2.40 23.55 15.15
N GLU A 230 -2.07 23.50 13.86
CA GLU A 230 -2.98 23.96 12.79
C GLU A 230 -4.15 22.99 12.57
N ALA A 231 -3.95 21.68 12.75
CA ALA A 231 -5.05 20.72 12.72
C ALA A 231 -6.05 20.98 13.85
N LYS A 232 -5.56 21.19 15.08
CA LYS A 232 -6.41 21.48 16.25
C LYS A 232 -7.18 22.79 16.10
N LYS A 233 -6.59 23.84 15.51
CA LYS A 233 -7.30 25.10 15.21
C LYS A 233 -8.51 24.91 14.30
N ARG A 234 -8.48 23.89 13.43
CA ARG A 234 -9.58 23.51 12.53
C ARG A 234 -10.55 22.50 13.15
N GLY A 235 -10.39 22.17 14.43
CA GLY A 235 -11.21 21.19 15.13
C GLY A 235 -10.93 19.73 14.76
N ALA A 236 -9.84 19.45 14.04
CA ALA A 236 -9.42 18.10 13.72
C ALA A 236 -8.63 17.45 14.87
N VAL A 237 -8.59 16.12 14.86
CA VAL A 237 -7.92 15.28 15.86
C VAL A 237 -6.59 14.76 15.27
N PRO A 238 -5.45 15.39 15.60
CA PRO A 238 -4.15 14.87 15.19
C PRO A 238 -3.78 13.63 15.99
N ILE A 239 -3.19 12.65 15.31
CA ILE A 239 -2.70 11.38 15.87
C ILE A 239 -1.29 11.18 15.35
N LEU A 240 -0.33 11.03 16.26
CA LEU A 240 1.06 10.78 15.90
C LEU A 240 1.32 9.28 15.74
N LEU A 241 2.09 8.93 14.72
CA LEU A 241 2.64 7.60 14.52
C LEU A 241 4.17 7.70 14.50
N THR A 242 4.86 6.78 15.18
CA THR A 242 6.29 6.59 14.91
C THR A 242 6.49 6.08 13.47
N ALA A 243 7.67 6.29 12.89
CA ALA A 243 7.98 5.71 11.59
C ALA A 243 7.92 4.18 11.65
N THR A 244 7.38 3.52 10.61
CA THR A 244 7.30 2.06 10.57
C THR A 244 8.66 1.40 10.78
N ALA A 245 8.66 0.23 11.41
CA ALA A 245 9.89 -0.52 11.63
C ALA A 245 10.57 -0.87 10.29
N ALA A 246 11.90 -0.86 10.27
CA ALA A 246 12.69 -1.52 9.24
C ALA A 246 12.97 -2.98 9.68
N SER A 247 13.16 -3.90 8.73
CA SER A 247 13.60 -5.27 9.05
C SER A 247 15.12 -5.34 9.27
N TRP A 248 15.67 -4.44 10.08
CA TRP A 248 17.10 -4.48 10.41
C TRP A 248 17.37 -5.58 11.41
N TRP A 249 18.19 -6.53 11.01
CA TRP A 249 18.54 -7.70 11.81
C TRP A 249 19.85 -7.47 12.57
N ASP A 250 19.83 -7.74 13.87
CA ASP A 250 21.02 -7.78 14.71
C ASP A 250 21.55 -9.21 14.81
N GLU A 251 22.60 -9.49 14.04
CA GLU A 251 23.25 -10.81 14.02
C GLU A 251 23.89 -11.21 15.37
N GLU A 252 24.29 -10.24 16.21
CA GLU A 252 24.92 -10.55 17.49
C GLU A 252 23.88 -11.03 18.51
N ASN A 253 22.69 -10.44 18.49
CA ASN A 253 21.60 -10.72 19.43
C ASN A 253 20.52 -11.64 18.85
N ASN A 254 20.58 -11.97 17.57
CA ASN A 254 19.63 -12.82 16.85
C ASN A 254 18.18 -12.29 17.00
N CYS A 255 18.00 -10.99 16.74
CA CYS A 255 16.72 -10.30 16.86
C CYS A 255 16.60 -9.14 15.86
N PHE A 256 15.37 -8.73 15.56
CA PHE A 256 15.11 -7.48 14.86
C PHE A 256 15.35 -6.29 15.78
N MET A 257 15.94 -5.24 15.22
CA MET A 257 16.25 -4.01 15.95
C MET A 257 15.01 -3.11 16.08
N GLU A 258 14.88 -2.42 17.21
CA GLU A 258 13.98 -1.27 17.33
C GLU A 258 14.55 -0.11 16.49
N SER A 259 14.19 -0.08 15.21
CA SER A 259 14.77 0.82 14.21
C SER A 259 14.33 2.29 14.39
N ARG A 260 15.03 3.21 13.72
CA ARG A 260 14.62 4.64 13.55
C ARG A 260 14.40 5.43 14.86
N GLN A 261 15.14 5.07 15.92
CA GLN A 261 15.02 5.72 17.23
C GLN A 261 15.37 7.21 17.23
N ASP A 262 16.14 7.67 16.26
CA ASP A 262 16.49 9.07 16.05
C ASP A 262 15.26 9.98 15.89
N TYR A 263 14.17 9.46 15.30
CA TYR A 263 12.89 10.18 15.19
C TYR A 263 11.71 9.52 15.91
N ALA A 264 11.77 8.23 16.25
CA ALA A 264 10.74 7.60 17.06
C ALA A 264 10.71 8.18 18.48
N VAL A 265 11.88 8.38 19.12
CA VAL A 265 11.97 9.00 20.45
C VAL A 265 11.36 10.41 20.50
N PRO A 266 11.78 11.37 19.65
CA PRO A 266 11.17 12.71 19.71
C PRO A 266 9.68 12.71 19.33
N THR A 267 9.21 11.78 18.50
CA THR A 267 7.77 11.64 18.22
C THR A 267 6.98 11.24 19.47
N LYS A 268 7.51 10.32 20.28
CA LYS A 268 6.93 9.94 21.59
C LYS A 268 6.91 11.12 22.56
N GLU A 269 8.02 11.86 22.62
CA GLU A 269 8.14 13.05 23.49
C GLU A 269 7.12 14.13 23.09
N ILE A 270 6.91 14.39 21.79
CA ILE A 270 5.88 15.35 21.33
C ILE A 270 4.48 14.89 21.76
N ALA A 271 4.17 13.60 21.64
CA ALA A 271 2.87 13.07 22.05
C ALA A 271 2.64 13.26 23.55
N GLU A 272 3.64 12.98 24.38
CA GLU A 272 3.60 13.21 25.83
C GLU A 272 3.43 14.70 26.17
N GLU A 273 4.20 15.58 25.52
CA GLU A 273 4.17 17.03 25.76
C GLU A 273 2.86 17.69 25.32
N THR A 274 2.27 17.23 24.22
CA THR A 274 1.06 17.84 23.62
C THR A 274 -0.25 17.13 23.98
N GLY A 275 -0.17 15.94 24.57
CA GLY A 275 -1.30 15.10 24.97
C GLY A 275 -2.12 14.56 23.80
N VAL A 276 -1.56 14.50 22.59
CA VAL A 276 -2.22 13.87 21.43
C VAL A 276 -2.08 12.35 21.49
N ASN A 277 -2.97 11.64 20.81
CA ASN A 277 -2.86 10.18 20.70
C ASN A 277 -1.57 9.79 19.97
N LEU A 278 -0.94 8.73 20.42
CA LEU A 278 0.26 8.14 19.85
C LEU A 278 0.01 6.67 19.50
N ILE A 279 0.48 6.27 18.33
CA ILE A 279 0.59 4.87 17.92
C ILE A 279 2.09 4.60 17.71
N ASP A 280 2.71 3.87 18.62
CA ASP A 280 4.13 3.48 18.47
C ASP A 280 4.25 2.24 17.57
N VAL A 281 3.87 2.40 16.29
CA VAL A 281 3.86 1.30 15.31
C VAL A 281 5.24 0.67 15.12
N ASN A 282 6.32 1.45 15.30
CA ASN A 282 7.69 0.91 15.28
C ASN A 282 7.87 -0.15 16.37
N LYS A 283 7.48 0.18 17.61
CA LYS A 283 7.63 -0.72 18.74
C LYS A 283 6.73 -1.94 18.63
N ILE A 284 5.47 -1.73 18.25
CA ILE A 284 4.50 -2.83 18.05
C ILE A 284 5.02 -3.82 17.00
N ALA A 285 5.51 -3.31 15.87
CA ALA A 285 6.06 -4.17 14.82
C ALA A 285 7.30 -4.92 15.27
N GLU A 286 8.27 -4.25 15.93
CA GLU A 286 9.47 -4.91 16.44
C GLU A 286 9.15 -6.01 17.45
N GLU A 287 8.22 -5.76 18.38
CA GLU A 287 7.80 -6.77 19.36
C GLU A 287 7.15 -7.97 18.67
N ASP A 288 6.31 -7.76 17.66
CA ASP A 288 5.69 -8.85 16.92
C ASP A 288 6.73 -9.66 16.11
N TYR A 289 7.62 -8.97 15.39
CA TYR A 289 8.68 -9.57 14.59
C TYR A 289 9.56 -10.51 15.42
N ASN A 290 9.82 -10.17 16.69
CA ASN A 290 10.68 -10.93 17.58
C ASN A 290 9.95 -12.01 18.39
N ASN A 291 8.64 -11.89 18.61
CA ASN A 291 7.89 -12.80 19.48
C ASN A 291 6.99 -13.80 18.73
N ASN A 292 6.49 -13.43 17.54
CA ASN A 292 5.46 -14.19 16.85
C ASN A 292 5.84 -14.62 15.43
N LEU A 293 6.86 -14.00 14.83
CA LEU A 293 7.26 -14.27 13.44
C LEU A 293 8.68 -14.85 13.35
N THR A 294 8.90 -15.61 12.28
CA THR A 294 10.23 -16.02 11.84
C THR A 294 10.91 -14.90 11.05
N GLN A 295 12.23 -14.98 10.91
CA GLN A 295 13.01 -14.02 10.13
C GLN A 295 12.55 -13.96 8.66
N ASP A 296 12.29 -15.12 8.05
CA ASP A 296 11.85 -15.21 6.66
C ASP A 296 10.45 -14.61 6.46
N GLU A 297 9.54 -14.79 7.42
CA GLU A 297 8.23 -14.14 7.39
C GLU A 297 8.37 -12.63 7.44
N VAL A 298 9.25 -12.10 8.29
CA VAL A 298 9.53 -10.66 8.34
C VAL A 298 10.14 -10.18 7.03
N PHE A 299 11.17 -10.83 6.50
CA PHE A 299 11.76 -10.43 5.22
C PHE A 299 10.78 -10.51 4.05
N SER A 300 9.84 -11.47 4.05
CA SER A 300 8.78 -11.56 3.03
C SER A 300 7.84 -10.34 3.00
N MET A 301 7.77 -9.57 4.09
CA MET A 301 6.96 -8.35 4.18
C MET A 301 7.61 -7.13 3.52
N TYR A 302 8.93 -7.13 3.38
CA TYR A 302 9.70 -5.99 2.87
C TYR A 302 9.98 -6.13 1.39
N PHE A 303 10.36 -5.03 0.74
CA PHE A 303 10.64 -4.93 -0.68
C PHE A 303 12.01 -5.55 -1.02
N ILE A 304 12.24 -6.77 -0.53
CA ILE A 304 13.35 -7.66 -0.84
C ILE A 304 12.85 -8.55 -1.97
N CYS A 305 13.22 -8.24 -3.20
CA CYS A 305 12.69 -8.88 -4.39
C CYS A 305 13.75 -9.75 -5.06
N GLU A 306 13.34 -10.93 -5.53
CA GLU A 306 14.17 -11.69 -6.45
C GLU A 306 14.13 -11.07 -7.87
N PRO A 307 15.08 -11.42 -8.75
CA PRO A 307 15.03 -10.97 -10.14
C PRO A 307 13.70 -11.34 -10.82
N LEU A 308 13.20 -10.43 -11.66
CA LEU A 308 11.90 -10.48 -12.36
C LEU A 308 10.66 -10.27 -11.49
N GLU A 309 10.78 -10.23 -10.16
CA GLU A 309 9.62 -10.02 -9.28
C GLU A 309 9.01 -8.62 -9.46
N SER A 310 9.85 -7.60 -9.67
CA SER A 310 9.42 -6.21 -9.92
C SER A 310 9.78 -5.73 -11.32
N ALA A 311 8.83 -5.07 -12.00
CA ALA A 311 9.09 -4.44 -13.31
C ALA A 311 10.01 -3.22 -13.19
N ALA A 312 9.89 -2.46 -12.09
CA ALA A 312 10.71 -1.29 -11.83
C ALA A 312 12.14 -1.65 -11.43
N TYR A 313 12.30 -2.82 -10.79
CA TYR A 313 13.58 -3.35 -10.33
C TYR A 313 13.76 -4.79 -10.82
N PRO A 314 13.95 -4.97 -12.14
CA PRO A 314 13.98 -6.31 -12.73
C PRO A 314 15.13 -7.16 -12.20
N GLU A 315 16.21 -6.54 -11.73
CA GLU A 315 17.38 -7.19 -11.13
C GLU A 315 17.15 -7.69 -9.69
N GLY A 316 16.00 -7.39 -9.10
CA GLY A 316 15.72 -7.62 -7.68
C GLY A 316 16.12 -6.44 -6.79
N THR A 317 15.83 -6.57 -5.50
CA THR A 317 16.09 -5.54 -4.47
C THR A 317 16.41 -6.20 -3.13
N ASP A 318 17.14 -5.47 -2.28
CA ASP A 318 17.40 -5.84 -0.88
C ASP A 318 17.01 -4.65 0.01
N ASP A 319 15.72 -4.30 -0.03
CA ASP A 319 15.19 -3.09 0.61
C ASP A 319 14.43 -3.44 1.89
N HIS A 320 15.08 -3.18 3.03
CA HIS A 320 14.54 -3.40 4.37
C HIS A 320 13.71 -2.21 4.91
N THR A 321 13.27 -1.28 4.06
CA THR A 321 12.44 -0.12 4.44
C THR A 321 11.07 -0.17 3.80
N HIS A 322 10.99 -0.38 2.49
CA HIS A 322 9.73 -0.40 1.78
C HIS A 322 9.02 -1.74 1.93
N LEU A 323 7.70 -1.73 1.79
CA LEU A 323 6.86 -2.89 2.07
C LEU A 323 6.33 -3.48 0.76
N LYS A 324 6.10 -4.79 0.76
CA LYS A 324 5.17 -5.47 -0.16
C LYS A 324 3.75 -5.41 0.41
N GLU A 325 2.75 -5.87 -0.34
CA GLU A 325 1.34 -5.86 0.13
C GLU A 325 1.18 -6.56 1.50
N LYS A 326 1.84 -7.71 1.70
CA LYS A 326 1.83 -8.44 3.00
C LYS A 326 2.29 -7.54 4.15
N GLY A 327 3.44 -6.89 4.01
CA GLY A 327 3.96 -5.97 5.02
C GLY A 327 3.12 -4.71 5.21
N ALA A 328 2.56 -4.16 4.13
CA ALA A 328 1.67 -3.01 4.19
C ALA A 328 0.39 -3.33 4.99
N ARG A 329 -0.18 -4.53 4.80
CA ARG A 329 -1.35 -4.99 5.56
C ARG A 329 -1.02 -5.24 7.01
N GLN A 330 0.10 -5.90 7.30
CA GLN A 330 0.55 -6.12 8.69
C GLN A 330 0.74 -4.79 9.45
N GLN A 331 1.39 -3.81 8.82
CA GLN A 331 1.57 -2.48 9.40
C GLN A 331 0.23 -1.74 9.57
N ALA A 332 -0.67 -1.84 8.58
CA ALA A 332 -2.01 -1.26 8.67
C ALA A 332 -2.82 -1.87 9.82
N GLU A 333 -2.72 -3.19 10.04
CA GLU A 333 -3.38 -3.88 11.15
C GLU A 333 -2.89 -3.40 12.52
N TYR A 334 -1.58 -3.27 12.72
CA TYR A 334 -1.03 -2.67 13.95
C TYR A 334 -1.59 -1.28 14.21
N ILE A 335 -1.67 -0.45 13.17
CA ILE A 335 -2.19 0.91 13.27
C ILE A 335 -3.69 0.89 13.61
N VAL A 336 -4.48 0.09 12.90
CA VAL A 336 -5.94 -0.02 13.08
C VAL A 336 -6.29 -0.52 14.48
N ASN A 337 -5.54 -1.49 15.01
CA ASN A 337 -5.75 -2.02 16.35
C ASN A 337 -5.56 -0.96 17.44
N GLU A 338 -4.62 -0.02 17.27
CA GLU A 338 -4.49 1.13 18.18
C GLU A 338 -5.54 2.21 17.92
N LEU A 339 -5.88 2.46 16.64
CA LEU A 339 -6.95 3.40 16.27
C LEU A 339 -8.31 2.98 16.85
N ALA A 340 -8.59 1.68 16.97
CA ALA A 340 -9.80 1.13 17.59
C ALA A 340 -9.93 1.48 19.09
N LYS A 341 -8.84 1.91 19.73
CA LYS A 341 -8.83 2.35 21.14
C LYS A 341 -9.09 3.84 21.29
N ILE A 342 -9.15 4.60 20.19
CA ILE A 342 -9.41 6.04 20.21
C ILE A 342 -10.92 6.30 20.16
N ASP A 343 -11.41 7.02 21.18
CA ASP A 343 -12.81 7.42 21.27
C ASP A 343 -13.29 8.13 20.00
N GLY A 344 -14.45 7.73 19.50
CA GLY A 344 -15.05 8.27 18.29
C GLY A 344 -14.69 7.49 17.03
N LEU A 345 -13.47 6.95 16.92
CA LEU A 345 -13.02 6.26 15.71
C LEU A 345 -13.40 4.77 15.66
N SER A 346 -13.48 4.13 16.83
CA SER A 346 -13.76 2.69 16.96
C SER A 346 -15.04 2.22 16.25
N ARG A 347 -16.06 3.07 16.17
CA ARG A 347 -17.33 2.77 15.49
C ARG A 347 -17.21 2.60 13.97
N TYR A 348 -16.13 3.12 13.38
CA TYR A 348 -15.88 3.07 11.95
C TYR A 348 -14.92 1.95 11.56
N ILE A 349 -14.34 1.23 12.52
CA ILE A 349 -13.37 0.18 12.26
C ILE A 349 -14.08 -1.16 12.14
N VAL A 350 -13.75 -1.90 11.08
CA VAL A 350 -14.17 -3.28 10.87
C VAL A 350 -13.04 -4.16 11.41
N THR A 351 -13.13 -4.53 12.69
CA THR A 351 -12.10 -5.34 13.37
C THR A 351 -12.04 -6.77 12.86
N ASN A 352 -13.09 -7.26 12.21
CA ASN A 352 -13.09 -8.56 11.56
C ASN A 352 -14.06 -8.58 10.36
N LYS A 353 -13.53 -8.45 9.13
CA LYS A 353 -14.37 -8.47 7.92
C LYS A 353 -15.17 -9.76 7.78
N ALA A 354 -14.65 -10.88 8.30
CA ALA A 354 -15.34 -12.16 8.24
C ALA A 354 -16.58 -12.21 9.15
N GLU A 355 -16.62 -11.43 10.23
CA GLU A 355 -17.81 -11.30 11.10
C GLU A 355 -18.99 -10.63 10.39
N ASN A 356 -18.77 -9.96 9.25
CA ASN A 356 -19.86 -9.38 8.46
C ASN A 356 -20.53 -10.41 7.52
N PHE A 357 -19.94 -11.59 7.33
CA PHE A 357 -20.54 -12.62 6.48
C PHE A 357 -21.71 -13.28 7.19
N THR A 358 -22.90 -13.06 6.66
CA THR A 358 -24.15 -13.57 7.26
C THR A 358 -24.49 -15.00 6.82
N ASP A 359 -23.83 -15.49 5.77
CA ASP A 359 -24.06 -16.79 5.14
C ASP A 359 -23.11 -17.89 5.65
N ILE A 360 -22.27 -17.58 6.63
CA ILE A 360 -21.40 -18.56 7.31
C ILE A 360 -21.94 -18.98 8.69
N ASP A 361 -22.98 -18.31 9.22
CA ASP A 361 -23.58 -18.63 10.53
C ASP A 361 -24.10 -20.07 10.59
N GLY A 362 -23.51 -20.88 11.46
CA GLY A 362 -23.81 -22.31 11.62
C GLY A 362 -23.26 -23.19 10.50
N HIS A 363 -22.45 -22.65 9.59
CA HIS A 363 -21.74 -23.40 8.57
C HIS A 363 -20.54 -24.11 9.21
N TRP A 364 -20.20 -25.33 8.74
CA TRP A 364 -19.09 -26.11 9.33
C TRP A 364 -17.73 -25.41 9.18
N ALA A 365 -17.61 -24.53 8.18
CA ALA A 365 -16.40 -23.78 7.88
C ALA A 365 -16.34 -22.38 8.53
N GLU A 366 -17.32 -22.03 9.37
CA GLU A 366 -17.45 -20.68 9.94
C GLU A 366 -16.15 -20.20 10.62
N GLU A 367 -15.64 -20.99 11.57
CA GLU A 367 -14.41 -20.64 12.30
C GLU A 367 -13.20 -20.53 11.36
N TYR A 368 -13.03 -21.48 10.43
CA TYR A 368 -11.94 -21.43 9.44
C TYR A 368 -12.01 -20.18 8.55
N ILE A 369 -13.22 -19.80 8.11
CA ILE A 369 -13.42 -18.59 7.30
C ILE A 369 -13.11 -17.34 8.12
N MET A 370 -13.51 -17.30 9.39
CA MET A 370 -13.23 -16.18 10.28
C MET A 370 -11.73 -15.99 10.52
N ASP A 371 -10.99 -17.08 10.69
CA ASP A 371 -9.57 -17.01 11.05
C ASP A 371 -8.68 -16.80 9.81
N TYR A 372 -8.97 -17.45 8.68
CA TYR A 372 -8.04 -17.55 7.55
C TYR A 372 -8.41 -16.72 6.33
N ALA A 373 -9.69 -16.41 6.10
CA ALA A 373 -10.06 -15.57 4.95
C ALA A 373 -9.46 -14.15 5.03
N PRO A 374 -9.40 -13.48 6.20
CA PRO A 374 -8.71 -12.20 6.33
C PRO A 374 -7.20 -12.29 6.05
N ALA A 375 -6.53 -13.30 6.60
CA ALA A 375 -5.09 -13.53 6.44
C ALA A 375 -4.69 -13.76 4.97
N MET A 376 -5.54 -14.48 4.21
CA MET A 376 -5.35 -14.76 2.78
C MET A 376 -5.93 -13.67 1.86
N ASN A 377 -6.41 -12.56 2.44
CA ASN A 377 -7.09 -11.48 1.71
C ASN A 377 -8.16 -12.03 0.75
N LEU A 378 -8.91 -13.04 1.21
CA LEU A 378 -9.96 -13.70 0.44
C LEU A 378 -11.24 -12.89 0.59
N CYS A 379 -11.62 -12.18 -0.48
CA CYS A 379 -12.82 -11.35 -0.47
C CYS A 379 -14.09 -12.22 -0.47
N GLY A 380 -15.13 -11.76 0.22
CA GLY A 380 -16.49 -12.26 0.01
C GLY A 380 -17.01 -11.90 -1.38
N VAL A 381 -18.06 -12.58 -1.83
CA VAL A 381 -18.77 -12.26 -3.08
C VAL A 381 -19.58 -10.96 -2.96
N SER A 382 -19.81 -10.51 -1.72
CA SER A 382 -20.30 -9.17 -1.38
C SER A 382 -19.78 -8.76 0.00
N GLU A 383 -20.18 -7.57 0.47
CA GLU A 383 -19.82 -7.09 1.82
C GLU A 383 -20.37 -7.97 2.95
N THR A 384 -21.47 -8.69 2.71
CA THR A 384 -22.18 -9.46 3.74
C THR A 384 -22.29 -10.95 3.43
N SER A 385 -21.62 -11.43 2.38
CA SER A 385 -21.68 -12.83 1.96
C SER A 385 -20.33 -13.33 1.46
N PHE A 386 -19.89 -14.46 2.01
CA PHE A 386 -18.68 -15.18 1.63
C PHE A 386 -18.91 -16.19 0.50
N ALA A 387 -20.11 -16.76 0.43
CA ALA A 387 -20.53 -17.88 -0.41
C ALA A 387 -19.68 -19.15 -0.17
N PRO A 388 -19.77 -19.77 1.03
CA PRO A 388 -18.90 -20.90 1.41
C PRO A 388 -19.05 -22.13 0.50
N ASP A 389 -20.25 -22.39 -0.02
CA ASP A 389 -20.57 -23.56 -0.85
C ASP A 389 -20.38 -23.32 -2.36
N GLU A 390 -20.06 -22.09 -2.80
CA GLU A 390 -19.76 -21.81 -4.20
C GLU A 390 -18.38 -22.34 -4.57
N HIS A 391 -18.20 -22.73 -5.83
CA HIS A 391 -16.92 -23.22 -6.32
C HIS A 391 -15.87 -22.11 -6.42
N ILE A 392 -14.61 -22.46 -6.20
CA ILE A 392 -13.48 -21.53 -6.30
C ILE A 392 -12.75 -21.69 -7.64
N SER A 393 -12.32 -20.57 -8.21
CA SER A 393 -11.57 -20.56 -9.47
C SER A 393 -10.13 -21.03 -9.30
N ARG A 394 -9.48 -21.42 -10.40
CA ARG A 394 -8.06 -21.74 -10.44
C ARG A 394 -7.18 -20.55 -10.06
N ALA A 395 -7.54 -19.35 -10.47
CA ALA A 395 -6.80 -18.13 -10.12
C ALA A 395 -6.88 -17.80 -8.62
N ASP A 396 -8.07 -17.89 -8.04
CA ASP A 396 -8.27 -17.68 -6.60
C ASP A 396 -7.46 -18.69 -5.79
N PHE A 397 -7.54 -19.99 -6.14
CA PHE A 397 -6.78 -21.02 -5.42
C PHE A 397 -5.27 -20.89 -5.64
N LEU A 398 -4.82 -20.51 -6.84
CA LEU A 398 -3.40 -20.25 -7.11
C LEU A 398 -2.86 -19.14 -6.20
N LYS A 399 -3.59 -18.02 -6.08
CA LYS A 399 -3.25 -16.94 -5.14
C LYS A 399 -3.13 -17.50 -3.72
N MET A 400 -4.15 -18.22 -3.25
CA MET A 400 -4.17 -18.78 -1.89
C MET A 400 -2.97 -19.70 -1.63
N ALA A 401 -2.65 -20.61 -2.56
CA ALA A 401 -1.51 -21.53 -2.44
C ALA A 401 -0.17 -20.79 -2.41
N MET A 402 0.00 -19.76 -3.23
CA MET A 402 1.22 -18.95 -3.27
C MET A 402 1.39 -18.11 -2.00
N GLU A 403 0.33 -17.42 -1.55
CA GLU A 403 0.37 -16.60 -0.33
C GLU A 403 0.65 -17.46 0.90
N TYR A 404 0.00 -18.62 0.99
CA TYR A 404 0.26 -19.61 2.03
C TYR A 404 1.74 -20.07 2.02
N ALA A 405 2.28 -20.41 0.85
CA ALA A 405 3.67 -20.84 0.74
C ALA A 405 4.67 -19.69 0.99
N GLY A 406 4.23 -18.43 0.99
CA GLY A 406 5.10 -17.25 1.05
C GLY A 406 5.80 -16.95 -0.27
N VAL A 407 5.22 -17.42 -1.39
CA VAL A 407 5.73 -17.19 -2.74
C VAL A 407 5.09 -15.92 -3.30
N ASN A 408 5.92 -14.94 -3.65
CA ASN A 408 5.44 -13.72 -4.30
C ASN A 408 5.18 -13.96 -5.81
N GLY A 409 4.18 -13.27 -6.35
CA GLY A 409 3.99 -13.19 -7.81
C GLY A 409 5.09 -12.38 -8.47
N HIS A 410 5.27 -12.51 -9.78
CA HIS A 410 6.25 -11.75 -10.56
C HIS A 410 5.58 -10.69 -11.42
N ALA A 411 6.33 -9.66 -11.78
CA ALA A 411 5.89 -8.61 -12.68
C ALA A 411 5.36 -9.20 -13.99
N PHE A 412 4.11 -8.83 -14.35
CA PHE A 412 3.46 -9.27 -15.58
C PHE A 412 4.29 -8.95 -16.82
N ARG A 413 4.39 -9.92 -17.75
CA ARG A 413 5.07 -9.75 -19.03
C ARG A 413 4.15 -10.19 -20.16
N GLU A 414 3.79 -9.23 -21.01
CA GLU A 414 2.88 -9.46 -22.13
C GLU A 414 3.44 -10.56 -23.06
N GLY A 415 2.60 -11.55 -23.36
CA GLY A 415 2.96 -12.71 -24.19
C GLY A 415 3.68 -13.84 -23.46
N GLU A 416 4.10 -13.66 -22.19
CA GLU A 416 4.67 -14.73 -21.36
C GLU A 416 3.66 -15.29 -20.35
N CYS A 417 2.59 -14.55 -20.04
CA CYS A 417 1.58 -14.90 -19.04
C CYS A 417 0.35 -15.62 -19.64
N LEU A 418 0.60 -16.55 -20.58
CA LEU A 418 -0.42 -17.38 -21.23
C LEU A 418 -1.63 -16.57 -21.76
N ASP A 419 -2.83 -16.86 -21.26
CA ASP A 419 -4.11 -16.25 -21.60
C ASP A 419 -4.46 -15.01 -20.75
N ALA A 420 -3.58 -14.58 -19.83
CA ALA A 420 -3.80 -13.38 -19.03
C ALA A 420 -3.38 -12.08 -19.74
N SER A 421 -4.13 -11.03 -19.46
CA SER A 421 -3.93 -9.66 -19.89
C SER A 421 -3.42 -8.76 -18.76
N SER A 422 -3.06 -7.52 -19.09
CA SER A 422 -2.70 -6.49 -18.10
C SER A 422 -3.84 -6.12 -17.15
N ASP A 423 -5.09 -6.36 -17.55
CA ASP A 423 -6.28 -6.01 -16.76
C ASP A 423 -6.65 -7.11 -15.75
N ASP A 424 -6.09 -8.33 -15.89
CA ASP A 424 -6.40 -9.46 -15.03
C ASP A 424 -5.75 -9.31 -13.66
N TRP A 425 -6.54 -9.39 -12.60
CA TRP A 425 -6.08 -9.17 -11.23
C TRP A 425 -5.04 -10.22 -10.78
N TYR A 426 -5.13 -11.44 -11.32
CA TYR A 426 -4.27 -12.57 -10.96
C TYR A 426 -2.95 -12.62 -11.74
N ARG A 427 -2.73 -11.68 -12.67
CA ARG A 427 -1.61 -11.72 -13.63
C ARG A 427 -0.22 -11.85 -13.00
N PHE A 428 -0.01 -11.26 -11.83
CA PHE A 428 1.28 -11.35 -11.13
C PHE A 428 1.49 -12.72 -10.48
N TYR A 429 0.44 -13.27 -9.87
CA TYR A 429 0.45 -14.61 -9.31
C TYR A 429 0.68 -15.64 -10.42
N LEU A 430 -0.06 -15.53 -11.54
CA LEU A 430 0.14 -16.41 -12.69
C LEU A 430 1.57 -16.29 -13.26
N GLN A 431 2.08 -15.08 -13.47
CA GLN A 431 3.44 -14.92 -13.99
C GLN A 431 4.50 -15.53 -13.05
N GLY A 432 4.38 -15.29 -11.74
CA GLY A 432 5.32 -15.86 -10.76
C GLY A 432 5.21 -17.38 -10.68
N ALA A 433 3.98 -17.92 -10.76
CA ALA A 433 3.74 -19.35 -10.77
C ALA A 433 4.31 -20.05 -12.01
N LEU A 434 4.22 -19.41 -13.18
CA LEU A 434 4.86 -19.89 -14.41
C LEU A 434 6.37 -19.83 -14.28
N ASP A 435 6.93 -18.70 -13.85
CA ASP A 435 8.37 -18.54 -13.70
C ASP A 435 8.96 -19.61 -12.76
N LYS A 436 8.29 -19.85 -11.63
CA LYS A 436 8.73 -20.84 -10.61
C LYS A 436 8.31 -22.28 -10.90
N GLY A 437 7.62 -22.56 -12.00
CA GLY A 437 7.20 -23.92 -12.36
C GLY A 437 6.16 -24.52 -11.40
N ILE A 438 5.37 -23.68 -10.74
CA ILE A 438 4.29 -24.10 -9.82
C ILE A 438 3.15 -24.78 -10.58
N ILE A 439 2.87 -24.34 -11.81
CA ILE A 439 1.76 -24.85 -12.61
C ILE A 439 2.25 -26.03 -13.48
N PRO A 440 1.76 -27.25 -13.28
CA PRO A 440 2.20 -28.40 -14.09
C PRO A 440 1.66 -28.33 -15.52
N GLU A 441 2.36 -28.99 -16.45
CA GLU A 441 1.98 -29.05 -17.88
C GLU A 441 0.51 -29.44 -18.12
N LYS A 442 -0.02 -30.37 -17.32
CA LYS A 442 -1.40 -30.87 -17.45
C LYS A 442 -2.47 -29.84 -17.14
N MET A 443 -2.09 -28.78 -16.44
CA MET A 443 -2.98 -27.67 -16.11
C MET A 443 -2.95 -26.58 -17.19
N ILE A 444 -2.04 -26.64 -18.17
CA ILE A 444 -1.97 -25.66 -19.26
C ILE A 444 -2.46 -26.33 -20.54
N GLU A 445 -3.56 -25.81 -21.09
CA GLU A 445 -4.09 -26.27 -22.37
C GLU A 445 -3.06 -26.08 -23.48
N ASN A 446 -3.01 -27.02 -24.42
CA ASN A 446 -2.06 -27.05 -25.55
C ASN A 446 -0.57 -27.12 -25.17
N CYS A 447 -0.24 -27.30 -23.90
CA CYS A 447 1.14 -27.51 -23.47
C CYS A 447 1.67 -28.86 -23.96
N THR A 448 2.85 -28.81 -24.60
CA THR A 448 3.57 -29.96 -25.17
C THR A 448 4.85 -30.30 -24.43
N GLY A 449 5.30 -29.43 -23.53
CA GLY A 449 6.44 -29.66 -22.66
C GLY A 449 6.85 -28.42 -21.87
N THR A 450 7.65 -28.64 -20.84
CA THR A 450 8.31 -27.61 -20.03
C THR A 450 9.82 -27.78 -20.04
N GLU A 451 10.54 -26.67 -19.93
CA GLU A 451 11.98 -26.67 -19.68
C GLU A 451 12.39 -25.50 -18.79
N THR A 452 13.41 -25.71 -17.95
CA THR A 452 14.04 -24.62 -17.19
C THR A 452 14.96 -23.85 -18.12
N VAL A 453 14.79 -22.53 -18.17
CA VAL A 453 15.62 -21.63 -18.99
C VAL A 453 16.21 -20.52 -18.14
N THR A 454 17.47 -20.19 -18.41
CA THR A 454 18.15 -19.04 -17.83
C THR A 454 17.79 -17.77 -18.61
N LYS A 455 17.11 -16.82 -17.95
CA LYS A 455 16.82 -15.50 -18.49
C LYS A 455 17.85 -14.49 -17.99
N THR A 456 18.58 -13.86 -18.90
CA THR A 456 19.45 -12.72 -18.56
C THR A 456 18.60 -11.48 -18.35
N VAL A 457 18.63 -10.95 -17.13
CA VAL A 457 17.90 -9.75 -16.71
C VAL A 457 18.75 -8.51 -16.95
N LYS A 458 20.04 -8.60 -16.61
CA LYS A 458 21.02 -7.54 -16.83
C LYS A 458 22.32 -8.15 -17.30
N GLU A 459 22.83 -7.62 -18.40
CA GLU A 459 24.15 -8.00 -18.91
C GLU A 459 25.25 -7.63 -17.92
N ALA A 460 26.30 -8.45 -17.90
CA ALA A 460 27.50 -8.16 -17.12
C ALA A 460 28.14 -6.84 -17.61
N THR A 461 28.53 -5.98 -16.67
CA THR A 461 29.30 -4.77 -16.95
C THR A 461 30.59 -4.79 -16.15
N ASP A 462 31.74 -4.56 -16.81
CA ASP A 462 33.06 -4.59 -16.19
C ASP A 462 33.29 -5.86 -15.34
N ASP A 463 33.66 -5.71 -14.06
CA ASP A 463 33.91 -6.80 -13.11
C ASP A 463 32.61 -7.34 -12.45
N ALA A 464 31.44 -6.76 -12.73
CA ALA A 464 30.15 -7.21 -12.18
C ALA A 464 29.56 -8.37 -13.00
N GLY A 465 29.06 -9.40 -12.32
CA GLY A 465 28.38 -10.53 -12.95
C GLY A 465 27.05 -10.13 -13.59
N ALA A 466 26.61 -10.89 -14.60
CA ALA A 466 25.26 -10.75 -15.14
C ALA A 466 24.22 -11.14 -14.09
N VAL A 467 23.08 -10.45 -14.08
CA VAL A 467 21.93 -10.85 -13.26
C VAL A 467 21.07 -11.76 -14.13
N THR A 468 20.83 -12.98 -13.65
CA THR A 468 20.06 -14.01 -14.34
C THR A 468 18.99 -14.59 -13.42
N ALA A 469 17.90 -15.06 -13.99
CA ALA A 469 16.85 -15.80 -13.31
C ALA A 469 16.62 -17.14 -14.03
N GLU A 470 16.49 -18.23 -13.29
CA GLU A 470 15.96 -19.48 -13.85
C GLU A 470 14.44 -19.40 -13.84
N ILE A 471 13.82 -19.61 -15.00
CA ILE A 471 12.37 -19.63 -15.14
C ILE A 471 11.92 -20.90 -15.85
N THR A 472 10.66 -21.31 -15.67
CA THR A 472 10.06 -22.40 -16.43
C THR A 472 9.42 -21.86 -17.72
N ALA A 473 9.91 -22.35 -18.85
CA ALA A 473 9.32 -22.08 -20.16
C ALA A 473 8.35 -23.20 -20.55
N TYR A 474 7.19 -22.81 -21.09
CA TYR A 474 6.15 -23.72 -21.56
C TYR A 474 6.11 -23.71 -23.09
N SER A 475 6.08 -24.89 -23.71
CA SER A 475 6.08 -25.07 -25.15
C SER A 475 4.70 -25.47 -25.67
N GLY A 476 4.21 -24.81 -26.71
CA GLY A 476 2.96 -25.13 -27.40
C GLY A 476 2.43 -23.94 -28.19
N GLU A 477 1.23 -24.06 -28.76
CA GLU A 477 0.53 -22.98 -29.45
C GLU A 477 -0.77 -22.69 -28.69
N ASP A 478 -1.17 -21.41 -28.58
CA ASP A 478 -2.39 -20.99 -27.89
C ASP A 478 -2.53 -21.58 -26.48
N LEU A 479 -1.47 -21.46 -25.67
CA LEU A 479 -1.43 -21.98 -24.30
C LEU A 479 -2.43 -21.23 -23.40
N MET A 480 -3.20 -21.96 -22.59
CA MET A 480 -4.19 -21.36 -21.68
C MET A 480 -4.15 -21.96 -20.28
N PHE A 481 -4.17 -21.11 -19.25
CA PHE A 481 -4.36 -21.52 -17.87
C PHE A 481 -5.84 -21.69 -17.51
N ASP A 482 -6.75 -20.97 -18.16
CA ASP A 482 -8.19 -20.99 -17.86
C ASP A 482 -8.47 -20.62 -16.39
N ALA A 483 -8.06 -19.41 -16.02
CA ALA A 483 -8.05 -18.88 -14.65
C ALA A 483 -9.42 -18.93 -13.95
N ASP A 484 -10.51 -18.68 -14.68
CA ASP A 484 -11.87 -18.63 -14.14
C ASP A 484 -12.51 -20.02 -13.99
N LYS A 485 -11.88 -21.08 -14.48
CA LYS A 485 -12.38 -22.45 -14.34
C LYS A 485 -12.42 -22.85 -12.87
N ASP A 486 -13.53 -23.45 -12.45
CA ASP A 486 -13.63 -24.11 -11.14
C ASP A 486 -12.53 -25.16 -10.99
N ILE A 487 -11.74 -25.05 -9.91
CA ILE A 487 -10.63 -25.96 -9.66
C ILE A 487 -11.12 -27.30 -9.10
N THR A 488 -10.59 -28.40 -9.62
CA THR A 488 -10.81 -29.74 -9.04
C THR A 488 -9.88 -30.00 -7.86
N ARG A 489 -10.21 -30.98 -7.01
CA ARG A 489 -9.37 -31.38 -5.87
C ARG A 489 -7.98 -31.83 -6.26
N GLU A 490 -7.82 -32.54 -7.36
CA GLU A 490 -6.50 -32.94 -7.83
C GLU A 490 -5.68 -31.77 -8.40
N GLU A 491 -6.33 -30.81 -9.08
CA GLU A 491 -5.69 -29.58 -9.56
C GLU A 491 -5.24 -28.70 -8.38
N ALA A 492 -6.07 -28.56 -7.35
CA ALA A 492 -5.72 -27.83 -6.13
C ALA A 492 -4.51 -28.45 -5.41
N ALA A 493 -4.48 -29.78 -5.30
CA ALA A 493 -3.33 -30.49 -4.75
C ALA A 493 -2.05 -30.22 -5.57
N MET A 494 -2.14 -30.20 -6.91
CA MET A 494 -0.97 -29.89 -7.74
C MET A 494 -0.46 -28.45 -7.54
N LEU A 495 -1.34 -27.45 -7.47
CA LEU A 495 -0.93 -26.06 -7.27
C LEU A 495 -0.32 -25.82 -5.88
N LEU A 496 -0.92 -26.39 -4.84
CA LEU A 496 -0.38 -26.28 -3.47
C LEU A 496 0.98 -26.99 -3.35
N TYR A 497 1.10 -28.18 -3.93
CA TYR A 497 2.37 -28.90 -3.99
C TYR A 497 3.45 -28.08 -4.70
N GLY A 498 3.12 -27.50 -5.87
CA GLY A 498 4.03 -26.65 -6.63
C GLY A 498 4.50 -25.43 -5.83
N ALA A 499 3.57 -24.74 -5.15
CA ALA A 499 3.88 -23.57 -4.34
C ALA A 499 4.78 -23.90 -3.14
N LEU A 500 4.47 -24.97 -2.41
CA LEU A 500 5.29 -25.45 -1.30
C LEU A 500 6.69 -25.88 -1.77
N ASN A 501 6.78 -26.56 -2.90
CA ASN A 501 8.05 -26.97 -3.47
C ASN A 501 8.88 -25.76 -3.91
N ALA A 502 8.25 -24.76 -4.54
CA ALA A 502 8.93 -23.52 -4.94
C ALA A 502 9.41 -22.67 -3.75
N ALA A 503 8.81 -22.86 -2.57
CA ALA A 503 9.21 -22.21 -1.32
C ALA A 503 10.15 -23.08 -0.45
N ASP A 504 10.59 -24.25 -0.92
CA ASP A 504 11.35 -25.23 -0.14
C ASP A 504 10.67 -25.66 1.19
N LYS A 505 9.33 -25.61 1.21
CA LYS A 505 8.48 -25.93 2.38
C LYS A 505 7.79 -27.31 2.28
N LEU A 506 8.06 -28.07 1.23
CA LEU A 506 7.44 -29.37 1.01
C LEU A 506 7.93 -30.39 2.06
N GLN A 507 7.00 -30.95 2.84
CA GLN A 507 7.30 -32.01 3.80
C GLN A 507 7.11 -33.39 3.17
N LEU A 508 8.21 -34.06 2.84
CA LEU A 508 8.20 -35.43 2.34
C LEU A 508 8.07 -36.45 3.48
N THR A 509 7.28 -37.49 3.27
CA THR A 509 7.02 -38.53 4.27
C THR A 509 6.70 -39.86 3.60
N ASP A 510 7.08 -40.95 4.26
CA ASP A 510 6.86 -42.33 3.81
C ASP A 510 5.48 -42.88 4.25
N ALA A 511 4.56 -42.02 4.69
CA ALA A 511 3.25 -42.48 5.15
C ALA A 511 2.45 -43.12 4.01
N ASP A 512 1.85 -44.28 4.29
CA ASP A 512 1.04 -45.01 3.31
C ASP A 512 -0.35 -44.37 3.21
N VAL A 513 -0.49 -43.46 2.25
CA VAL A 513 -1.78 -42.82 1.91
C VAL A 513 -2.51 -43.71 0.92
N ASN A 514 -3.64 -44.27 1.36
CA ASN A 514 -4.46 -45.14 0.54
C ASN A 514 -5.91 -44.67 0.49
N TYR A 515 -6.32 -44.20 -0.69
CA TYR A 515 -7.70 -43.83 -1.00
C TYR A 515 -8.39 -44.94 -1.78
N THR A 516 -9.68 -45.15 -1.49
CA THR A 516 -10.49 -46.20 -2.14
C THR A 516 -10.74 -45.94 -3.62
N ASP A 517 -10.67 -44.68 -4.05
CA ASP A 517 -10.78 -44.16 -5.41
C ASP A 517 -9.41 -43.72 -5.97
N ARG A 518 -8.31 -44.25 -5.44
CA ARG A 518 -6.94 -43.92 -5.88
C ARG A 518 -6.74 -44.08 -7.40
N ASP A 519 -7.37 -45.08 -7.99
CA ASP A 519 -7.26 -45.35 -9.44
C ASP A 519 -7.95 -44.27 -10.30
N GLU A 520 -8.76 -43.38 -9.70
CA GLU A 520 -9.36 -42.22 -10.35
C GLU A 520 -8.46 -40.98 -10.33
N ILE A 521 -7.40 -40.97 -9.50
CA ILE A 521 -6.45 -39.85 -9.42
C ILE A 521 -5.54 -39.89 -10.64
N SER A 522 -5.40 -38.74 -11.32
CA SER A 522 -4.52 -38.67 -12.48
C SER A 522 -3.07 -38.97 -12.10
N GLY A 523 -2.34 -39.66 -12.97
CA GLY A 523 -0.94 -40.00 -12.71
C GLY A 523 -0.04 -38.78 -12.45
N SER A 524 -0.39 -37.61 -13.00
CA SER A 524 0.28 -36.33 -12.75
C SER A 524 -0.01 -35.73 -11.39
N ALA A 525 -1.20 -35.96 -10.83
CA ALA A 525 -1.57 -35.44 -9.51
C ALA A 525 -1.20 -36.40 -8.38
N LEU A 526 -0.95 -37.68 -8.68
CA LEU A 526 -0.77 -38.73 -7.67
C LEU A 526 0.32 -38.42 -6.64
N GLU A 527 1.47 -37.90 -7.08
CA GLU A 527 2.56 -37.51 -6.17
C GLU A 527 2.14 -36.35 -5.26
N ALA A 528 1.53 -35.31 -5.82
CA ALA A 528 1.04 -34.16 -5.07
C ALA A 528 0.01 -34.58 -4.02
N VAL A 529 -1.00 -35.37 -4.42
CA VAL A 529 -2.06 -35.84 -3.53
C VAL A 529 -1.49 -36.67 -2.38
N ILE A 530 -0.59 -37.62 -2.67
CA ILE A 530 0.02 -38.47 -1.63
C ILE A 530 0.87 -37.63 -0.69
N THR A 531 1.75 -36.78 -1.23
CA THR A 531 2.70 -35.99 -0.43
C THR A 531 1.96 -35.04 0.50
N LEU A 532 0.99 -34.29 -0.04
CA LEU A 532 0.22 -33.35 0.78
C LEU A 532 -0.67 -34.07 1.80
N THR A 533 -1.27 -35.21 1.44
CA THR A 533 -2.04 -35.99 2.42
C THR A 533 -1.17 -36.53 3.54
N ALA A 534 -0.02 -37.09 3.18
CA ALA A 534 0.90 -37.67 4.14
C ALA A 534 1.47 -36.60 5.09
N GLY A 535 1.69 -35.38 4.56
CA GLY A 535 2.12 -34.21 5.32
C GLY A 535 1.00 -33.48 6.08
N GLY A 536 -0.25 -33.96 6.03
CA GLY A 536 -1.40 -33.33 6.70
C GLY A 536 -2.01 -32.12 5.98
N ALA A 537 -1.36 -31.61 4.94
CA ALA A 537 -1.77 -30.43 4.18
C ALA A 537 -3.02 -30.63 3.29
N PHE A 538 -3.47 -31.87 3.12
CA PHE A 538 -4.64 -32.17 2.30
C PHE A 538 -5.37 -33.41 2.82
N GLU A 539 -6.66 -33.30 3.10
CA GLU A 539 -7.43 -34.42 3.63
C GLU A 539 -8.40 -35.00 2.59
N GLY A 540 -8.56 -36.32 2.61
CA GLY A 540 -9.67 -37.00 1.95
C GLY A 540 -10.94 -36.99 2.81
N TYR A 541 -12.00 -37.58 2.29
CA TYR A 541 -13.29 -37.66 2.95
C TYR A 541 -13.34 -38.82 3.94
N GLY A 542 -14.22 -38.72 4.95
CA GLY A 542 -14.37 -39.75 6.00
C GLY A 542 -14.85 -41.12 5.51
N ASP A 543 -15.26 -41.23 4.25
CA ASP A 543 -15.58 -42.50 3.57
C ASP A 543 -14.35 -43.19 2.95
N GLY A 544 -13.16 -42.58 3.06
CA GLY A 544 -11.91 -43.09 2.51
C GLY A 544 -11.70 -42.74 1.03
N THR A 545 -12.43 -41.78 0.48
CA THR A 545 -12.25 -41.27 -0.90
C THR A 545 -11.45 -39.96 -0.94
N PHE A 546 -10.76 -39.71 -2.05
CA PHE A 546 -10.13 -38.42 -2.34
C PHE A 546 -11.00 -37.52 -3.22
N ARG A 547 -11.78 -38.11 -4.14
CA ARG A 547 -12.66 -37.46 -5.13
C ARG A 547 -11.93 -36.49 -6.05
N PRO A 548 -10.97 -36.97 -6.86
CA PRO A 548 -10.03 -36.12 -7.60
C PRO A 548 -10.69 -35.12 -8.55
N THR A 549 -11.83 -35.49 -9.15
CA THR A 549 -12.54 -34.66 -10.13
C THR A 549 -13.65 -33.79 -9.54
N GLU A 550 -13.89 -33.88 -8.22
CA GLU A 550 -14.85 -33.01 -7.54
C GLU A 550 -14.29 -31.58 -7.47
N ARG A 551 -15.16 -30.59 -7.69
CA ARG A 551 -14.80 -29.17 -7.67
C ARG A 551 -14.72 -28.68 -6.24
N LEU A 552 -13.68 -27.93 -5.92
CA LEU A 552 -13.50 -27.35 -4.60
C LEU A 552 -14.48 -26.20 -4.37
N THR A 553 -15.12 -26.22 -3.21
CA THR A 553 -15.83 -25.05 -2.68
C THR A 553 -14.87 -24.05 -2.05
N ARG A 554 -15.31 -22.81 -1.88
CA ARG A 554 -14.55 -21.76 -1.19
C ARG A 554 -14.27 -22.13 0.28
N ALA A 555 -15.23 -22.74 0.97
CA ALA A 555 -15.06 -23.25 2.33
C ALA A 555 -14.02 -24.36 2.42
N GLU A 556 -14.05 -25.34 1.51
CA GLU A 556 -13.02 -26.39 1.44
C GLU A 556 -11.65 -25.81 1.14
N ALA A 557 -11.55 -24.80 0.27
CA ALA A 557 -10.27 -24.16 -0.05
C ALA A 557 -9.66 -23.47 1.16
N VAL A 558 -10.48 -22.75 1.94
CA VAL A 558 -10.04 -22.14 3.21
C VAL A 558 -9.59 -23.21 4.20
N LYS A 559 -10.37 -24.29 4.35
CA LYS A 559 -10.01 -25.41 5.24
C LYS A 559 -8.67 -26.06 4.84
N LEU A 560 -8.38 -26.19 3.55
CA LEU A 560 -7.13 -26.77 3.07
C LEU A 560 -5.92 -25.92 3.46
N VAL A 561 -6.02 -24.59 3.31
CA VAL A 561 -4.90 -23.71 3.67
C VAL A 561 -4.79 -23.51 5.19
N SER A 562 -5.86 -23.70 5.96
CA SER A 562 -5.82 -23.61 7.43
C SER A 562 -5.17 -24.82 8.09
N ALA A 563 -5.35 -26.01 7.53
CA ALA A 563 -4.90 -27.29 8.09
C ALA A 563 -3.36 -27.45 8.18
N MET A 564 -2.61 -26.41 7.81
CA MET A 564 -1.16 -26.43 7.72
C MET A 564 -0.47 -25.57 8.80
N ASP A 565 -1.25 -24.90 9.65
CA ASP A 565 -0.80 -24.24 10.89
C ASP A 565 -1.03 -25.10 12.16
N GLU A 566 -1.75 -26.23 12.01
CA GLU A 566 -1.97 -27.27 13.04
C GLU A 566 -0.90 -28.36 12.99
#